data_AF-A0AAU4QI86-F1
#
_entry.id   AF-A0AAU4QI86-F1
#
_cell.length_a   1.000
_cell.length_b   1.000
_cell.length_c   1.000
_cell.angle_alpha   90.00
_cell.angle_beta   90.00
_cell.angle_gamma   90.00
#
_symmetry.space_group_name_H-M   'P 1'
#
loop_
_entity.id
_entity.type
_entity.pdbx_description
1 polymer ?
#
loop_
_entity_poly.entity_id
_entity_poly.type
_entity_poly.pdbx_seq_one_letter_code
_entity_poly.pdbx_strand_id
1 'polypeptide(L)'
;MTAELRPTRPDRLELGEGIRWTGSGIVLVDILAGRLLSAPDDPTAPLHTVAQLPFPLGAVAPLAGHDGTWIAAADTGICVLSPDGTVDWLARPEDNARTAMRMNDAVADPFGRFWAGSMAYDAEEGAGSLYRLDRDGTVVRVLEGITVPNGPAFTPDGSVMYLADSARGVVRRYPVDPVTADLGTPQEFVTIGEGSPDGMVVDVEGAVWIAAWGTGTVRRHLPDGTLDRTLRLPARQPAGLCLAHDVLHITTARVGLAAPGPDDGAPFSARVPVPGTPTPAARIDLARVAATGGGPARPTTVAAPARPTAVGDQA
;
A
#
# COMPACT_ATOMS: atom_id res chain seq x y z
N MET A 1 -14.16 24.30 13.55
CA MET A 1 -13.84 24.64 12.15
C MET A 1 -12.75 23.70 11.68
N THR A 2 -13.06 22.77 10.77
CA THR A 2 -12.03 21.96 10.10
C THR A 2 -11.29 22.88 9.14
N ALA A 3 -9.99 23.07 9.35
CA ALA A 3 -9.15 23.78 8.40
C ALA A 3 -9.27 23.09 7.02
N GLU A 4 -9.43 23.88 5.97
CA GLU A 4 -9.50 23.37 4.61
C GLU A 4 -8.15 22.74 4.24
N LEU A 5 -8.14 21.44 3.95
CA LEU A 5 -6.93 20.74 3.54
C LEU A 5 -6.51 21.23 2.15
N ARG A 6 -5.26 21.65 2.04
CA ARG A 6 -4.66 22.10 0.78
C ARG A 6 -3.56 21.14 0.36
N PRO A 7 -3.34 20.94 -0.95
CA PRO A 7 -2.17 20.23 -1.44
C PRO A 7 -0.91 20.80 -0.80
N THR A 8 -0.01 19.92 -0.36
CA THR A 8 1.26 20.38 0.19
C THR A 8 2.25 20.69 -0.93
N ARG A 9 2.19 19.95 -2.06
CA ARG A 9 3.20 19.93 -3.13
C ARG A 9 2.59 20.12 -4.53
N PRO A 10 3.39 20.53 -5.54
CA PRO A 10 2.93 20.65 -6.92
C PRO A 10 2.63 19.31 -7.61
N ASP A 11 3.14 18.20 -7.07
CA ASP A 11 3.01 16.86 -7.66
C ASP A 11 1.56 16.43 -7.86
N ARG A 12 1.33 15.68 -8.94
CA ARG A 12 0.03 15.14 -9.34
C ARG A 12 0.23 13.72 -9.87
N LEU A 13 0.01 12.77 -8.99
CA LEU A 13 0.27 11.34 -9.19
C LEU A 13 -0.86 10.70 -10.00
N GLU A 14 -0.51 9.73 -10.85
CA GLU A 14 -1.51 8.94 -11.58
C GLU A 14 -2.26 8.04 -10.59
N LEU A 15 -1.52 7.26 -9.82
CA LEU A 15 -2.02 6.43 -8.72
C LEU A 15 -1.05 6.52 -7.54
N GLY A 16 -1.16 7.62 -6.78
CA GLY A 16 -0.35 7.85 -5.59
C GLY A 16 -0.78 6.95 -4.45
N GLU A 17 0.10 6.06 -4.01
CA GLU A 17 -0.21 5.00 -3.03
C GLU A 17 1.02 4.68 -2.17
N GLY A 18 0.90 3.69 -1.29
CA GLY A 18 2.00 3.07 -0.56
C GLY A 18 2.81 4.08 0.25
N ILE A 19 2.17 5.15 0.74
CA ILE A 19 2.83 6.19 1.51
C ILE A 19 3.22 5.64 2.89
N ARG A 20 4.47 5.85 3.29
CA ARG A 20 5.05 5.33 4.53
C ARG A 20 5.94 6.38 5.17
N TRP A 21 5.94 6.41 6.50
CA TRP A 21 6.90 7.15 7.29
C TRP A 21 7.96 6.19 7.84
N THR A 22 9.22 6.34 7.45
CA THR A 22 10.32 5.43 7.80
C THR A 22 11.00 5.78 9.13
N GLY A 23 10.47 6.78 9.86
CA GLY A 23 11.15 7.39 11.00
C GLY A 23 12.17 8.47 10.61
N SER A 24 12.78 8.35 9.42
CA SER A 24 13.71 9.34 8.85
C SER A 24 13.10 10.22 7.77
N GLY A 25 12.03 9.78 7.11
CA GLY A 25 11.38 10.54 6.04
C GLY A 25 10.10 9.88 5.55
N ILE A 26 9.46 10.52 4.56
CA ILE A 26 8.28 10.00 3.88
C ILE A 26 8.69 9.43 2.53
N VAL A 27 8.23 8.22 2.25
CA VAL A 27 8.25 7.62 0.91
C VAL A 27 6.85 7.29 0.46
N LEU A 28 6.64 7.21 -0.85
CA LEU A 28 5.38 6.84 -1.47
C LEU A 28 5.64 6.31 -2.88
N VAL A 29 4.64 5.70 -3.50
CA VAL A 29 4.74 5.22 -4.87
C VAL A 29 3.75 5.93 -5.79
N ASP A 30 4.07 5.95 -7.08
CA ASP A 30 3.08 6.15 -8.14
C ASP A 30 2.96 4.84 -8.91
N ILE A 31 1.94 4.05 -8.57
CA ILE A 31 1.90 2.61 -8.87
C ILE A 31 2.08 2.35 -10.35
N LEU A 32 1.20 2.91 -11.19
CA LEU A 32 1.17 2.64 -12.62
C LEU A 32 2.38 3.23 -13.36
N ALA A 33 2.95 4.29 -12.80
CA ALA A 33 4.18 4.88 -13.29
C ALA A 33 5.43 4.11 -12.83
N GLY A 34 5.34 3.13 -11.91
CA GLY A 34 6.49 2.36 -11.42
C GLY A 34 7.50 3.20 -10.61
N ARG A 35 7.06 4.30 -9.98
CA ARG A 35 7.95 5.23 -9.27
C ARG A 35 7.96 4.97 -7.78
N LEU A 36 9.15 4.92 -7.19
CA LEU A 36 9.35 5.14 -5.76
C LEU A 36 9.79 6.60 -5.57
N LEU A 37 9.09 7.33 -4.72
CA LEU A 37 9.28 8.75 -4.48
C LEU A 37 9.58 8.99 -3.00
N SER A 38 10.41 9.99 -2.70
CA SER A 38 10.59 10.53 -1.36
C SER A 38 10.08 11.96 -1.27
N ALA A 39 9.54 12.31 -0.11
CA ALA A 39 9.04 13.65 0.16
C ALA A 39 10.11 14.45 0.91
N PRO A 40 10.60 15.59 0.36
CA PRO A 40 11.53 16.45 1.07
C PRO A 40 10.93 17.08 2.34
N ASP A 41 11.81 17.52 3.24
CA ASP A 41 11.43 18.22 4.49
C ASP A 41 10.66 19.51 4.22
N ASP A 42 11.02 20.23 3.15
CA ASP A 42 10.20 21.34 2.65
C ASP A 42 8.88 20.76 2.12
N PRO A 43 7.75 21.05 2.80
CA PRO A 43 6.46 20.48 2.42
C PRO A 43 5.96 20.99 1.08
N THR A 44 6.56 22.05 0.52
CA THR A 44 6.22 22.66 -0.77
C THR A 44 7.12 22.23 -1.93
N ALA A 45 8.27 21.64 -1.63
CA ALA A 45 9.19 21.12 -2.64
C ALA A 45 8.58 19.91 -3.37
N PRO A 46 8.88 19.73 -4.66
CA PRO A 46 8.42 18.57 -5.42
C PRO A 46 8.98 17.27 -4.85
N LEU A 47 8.29 16.16 -5.11
CA LEU A 47 8.77 14.83 -4.75
C LEU A 47 10.05 14.48 -5.51
N HIS A 48 10.94 13.73 -4.87
CA HIS A 48 12.18 13.25 -5.47
C HIS A 48 12.05 11.78 -5.88
N THR A 49 12.44 11.46 -7.12
CA THR A 49 12.46 10.07 -7.58
C THR A 49 13.62 9.31 -6.95
N VAL A 50 13.29 8.30 -6.15
CA VAL A 50 14.26 7.37 -5.56
C VAL A 50 14.59 6.25 -6.54
N ALA A 51 13.56 5.67 -7.17
CA ALA A 51 13.71 4.62 -8.17
C ALA A 51 12.57 4.68 -9.20
N GLN A 52 12.83 4.14 -10.39
CA GLN A 52 11.90 4.06 -11.50
C GLN A 52 11.98 2.66 -12.12
N LEU A 53 10.90 1.89 -12.01
CA LEU A 53 10.79 0.54 -12.55
C LEU A 53 10.04 0.57 -13.89
N PRO A 54 10.27 -0.41 -14.78
CA PRO A 54 9.55 -0.53 -16.06
C PRO A 54 8.16 -1.18 -15.91
N PHE A 55 7.74 -1.48 -14.69
CA PHE A 55 6.47 -2.13 -14.34
C PHE A 55 5.88 -1.48 -13.07
N PRO A 56 4.61 -1.74 -12.75
CA PRO A 56 3.98 -1.12 -11.59
C PRO A 56 4.66 -1.48 -10.27
N LEU A 57 4.76 -0.49 -9.37
CA LEU A 57 5.31 -0.64 -8.02
C LEU A 57 4.20 -0.34 -7.02
N GLY A 58 3.65 -1.38 -6.40
CA GLY A 58 2.47 -1.29 -5.54
C GLY A 58 2.76 -0.64 -4.17
N ALA A 59 3.78 -1.11 -3.48
CA ALA A 59 4.22 -0.55 -2.19
C ALA A 59 5.61 -1.08 -1.80
N VAL A 60 6.22 -0.43 -0.81
CA VAL A 60 7.54 -0.81 -0.28
C VAL A 60 7.59 -0.81 1.24
N ALA A 61 8.53 -1.57 1.81
CA ALA A 61 8.97 -1.46 3.19
C ALA A 61 10.50 -1.39 3.26
N PRO A 62 11.10 -0.61 4.18
CA PRO A 62 12.54 -0.62 4.38
C PRO A 62 13.03 -2.03 4.73
N LEU A 63 14.20 -2.43 4.23
CA LEU A 63 14.86 -3.66 4.64
C LEU A 63 15.79 -3.40 5.83
N ALA A 64 15.53 -4.07 6.96
CA ALA A 64 16.27 -3.87 8.20
C ALA A 64 17.77 -4.20 8.03
N GLY A 65 18.64 -3.24 8.36
CA GLY A 65 20.09 -3.41 8.27
C GLY A 65 20.68 -3.15 6.87
N HIS A 66 19.86 -2.72 5.91
CA HIS A 66 20.26 -2.45 4.53
C HIS A 66 19.75 -1.08 4.08
N ASP A 67 20.55 -0.03 4.33
CA ASP A 67 20.15 1.35 4.04
C ASP A 67 19.89 1.57 2.55
N GLY A 68 18.75 2.20 2.26
CA GLY A 68 18.30 2.46 0.88
C GLY A 68 17.79 1.22 0.12
N THR A 69 17.79 0.04 0.75
CA THR A 69 17.22 -1.18 0.19
C THR A 69 15.78 -1.37 0.66
N TRP A 70 14.92 -1.83 -0.25
CA TRP A 70 13.50 -2.01 0.00
C TRP A 70 13.08 -3.45 -0.28
N ILE A 71 12.13 -3.95 0.50
CA ILE A 71 11.25 -5.03 0.04
C ILE A 71 10.07 -4.39 -0.66
N ALA A 72 9.79 -4.82 -1.88
CA ALA A 72 8.81 -4.22 -2.76
C ALA A 72 7.78 -5.25 -3.23
N ALA A 73 6.51 -4.84 -3.24
CA ALA A 73 5.45 -5.49 -3.97
C ALA A 73 5.38 -4.83 -5.35
N ALA A 74 5.78 -5.53 -6.40
CA ALA A 74 5.94 -4.95 -7.73
C ALA A 74 5.58 -5.96 -8.82
N ASP A 75 5.04 -5.48 -9.94
CA ASP A 75 4.54 -6.31 -11.04
C ASP A 75 3.69 -7.47 -10.49
N THR A 76 4.05 -8.72 -10.74
CA THR A 76 3.35 -9.94 -10.32
C THR A 76 3.91 -10.56 -9.02
N GLY A 77 4.77 -9.85 -8.28
CA GLY A 77 5.61 -10.48 -7.25
C GLY A 77 6.17 -9.60 -6.14
N ILE A 78 7.04 -10.22 -5.34
CA ILE A 78 7.78 -9.59 -4.25
C ILE A 78 9.27 -9.64 -4.60
N CYS A 79 9.96 -8.52 -4.46
CA CYS A 79 11.39 -8.41 -4.76
C CYS A 79 12.14 -7.57 -3.72
N VAL A 80 13.47 -7.70 -3.74
CA VAL A 80 14.39 -6.76 -3.14
C VAL A 80 14.72 -5.70 -4.19
N LEU A 81 14.55 -4.42 -3.83
CA LEU A 81 14.96 -3.27 -4.64
C LEU A 81 16.17 -2.61 -4.01
N SER A 82 17.32 -2.71 -4.69
CA SER A 82 18.59 -2.14 -4.25
C SER A 82 18.68 -0.63 -4.54
N PRO A 83 19.57 0.11 -3.84
CA PRO A 83 19.73 1.56 -4.03
C PRO A 83 20.11 1.98 -5.46
N ASP A 84 20.76 1.09 -6.22
CA ASP A 84 21.15 1.31 -7.61
C ASP A 84 20.02 1.01 -8.61
N GLY A 85 18.84 0.63 -8.12
CA GLY A 85 17.68 0.25 -8.92
C GLY A 85 17.65 -1.23 -9.33
N THR A 86 18.61 -2.06 -8.88
CA THR A 86 18.60 -3.50 -9.14
C THR A 86 17.38 -4.16 -8.47
N VAL A 87 16.69 -5.01 -9.22
CA VAL A 87 15.52 -5.77 -8.75
C VAL A 87 15.87 -7.26 -8.68
N ASP A 88 15.86 -7.81 -7.48
CA ASP A 88 16.07 -9.24 -7.22
C ASP A 88 14.75 -9.87 -6.76
N TRP A 89 14.14 -10.67 -7.63
CA TRP A 89 12.85 -11.31 -7.35
C TRP A 89 12.98 -12.41 -6.29
N LEU A 90 12.16 -12.33 -5.24
CA LEU A 90 12.00 -13.36 -4.22
C LEU A 90 10.92 -14.38 -4.64
N ALA A 91 9.80 -13.88 -5.17
CA ALA A 91 8.74 -14.70 -5.74
C ALA A 91 7.91 -13.91 -6.74
N ARG A 92 7.33 -14.58 -7.73
CA ARG A 92 6.36 -14.02 -8.70
C ARG A 92 5.14 -14.94 -8.82
N PRO A 93 4.33 -15.05 -7.77
CA PRO A 93 3.24 -16.02 -7.70
C PRO A 93 2.17 -15.81 -8.77
N GLU A 94 2.08 -14.60 -9.34
CA GLU A 94 1.03 -14.24 -10.30
C GLU A 94 1.49 -14.27 -11.78
N ASP A 95 2.72 -14.70 -12.08
CA ASP A 95 3.25 -14.74 -13.46
C ASP A 95 2.42 -15.61 -14.41
N ASN A 96 1.74 -16.63 -13.87
CA ASN A 96 0.95 -17.60 -14.63
C ASN A 96 -0.53 -17.54 -14.25
N ALA A 97 -0.98 -16.44 -13.66
CA ALA A 97 -2.39 -16.24 -13.37
C ALA A 97 -3.21 -16.25 -14.67
N ARG A 98 -4.48 -16.65 -14.56
CA ARG A 98 -5.39 -16.75 -15.70
C ARG A 98 -5.73 -15.37 -16.29
N THR A 99 -5.84 -14.37 -15.42
CA THR A 99 -6.04 -12.96 -15.79
C THR A 99 -4.77 -12.18 -15.53
N ALA A 100 -4.64 -11.00 -16.14
CA ALA A 100 -3.48 -10.16 -15.94
C ALA A 100 -3.52 -9.59 -14.51
N MET A 101 -2.50 -9.89 -13.71
CA MET A 101 -2.41 -9.51 -12.30
C MET A 101 -1.35 -8.45 -12.07
N ARG A 102 -1.49 -7.73 -10.96
CA ARG A 102 -0.46 -6.89 -10.37
C ARG A 102 -0.50 -6.95 -8.84
N MET A 103 0.62 -6.65 -8.21
CA MET A 103 0.66 -6.27 -6.81
C MET A 103 0.03 -4.88 -6.62
N ASN A 104 -0.60 -4.70 -5.47
CA ASN A 104 -1.33 -3.50 -5.07
C ASN A 104 -0.73 -2.96 -3.76
N ASP A 105 -1.49 -2.85 -2.68
CA ASP A 105 -0.96 -2.39 -1.40
C ASP A 105 -0.16 -3.49 -0.67
N ALA A 106 0.81 -3.06 0.14
CA ALA A 106 1.66 -3.93 0.92
C ALA A 106 2.29 -3.21 2.12
N VAL A 107 2.52 -3.94 3.22
CA VAL A 107 3.15 -3.39 4.44
C VAL A 107 4.00 -4.45 5.13
N ALA A 108 5.02 -4.01 5.87
CA ALA A 108 5.67 -4.88 6.84
C ALA A 108 4.90 -4.89 8.17
N ASP A 109 4.67 -6.07 8.74
CA ASP A 109 4.09 -6.18 10.08
C ASP A 109 5.11 -5.76 11.16
N PRO A 110 4.68 -5.51 12.42
CA PRO A 110 5.60 -5.15 13.52
C PRO A 110 6.68 -6.19 13.80
N PHE A 111 6.51 -7.41 13.30
CA PHE A 111 7.44 -8.52 13.40
C PHE A 111 8.36 -8.61 12.17
N GLY A 112 8.27 -7.72 11.20
CA GLY A 112 9.16 -7.65 10.03
C GLY A 112 8.87 -8.68 8.94
N ARG A 113 7.67 -9.27 8.90
CA ARG A 113 7.18 -10.02 7.72
C ARG A 113 6.55 -9.02 6.75
N PHE A 114 6.62 -9.27 5.45
CA PHE A 114 6.06 -8.35 4.45
C PHE A 114 4.79 -8.95 3.83
N TRP A 115 3.69 -8.22 3.87
CA TRP A 115 2.37 -8.66 3.44
C TRP A 115 1.96 -7.85 2.21
N ALA A 116 1.65 -8.53 1.10
CA ALA A 116 1.40 -7.89 -0.19
C ALA A 116 0.12 -8.43 -0.86
N GLY A 117 -0.79 -7.54 -1.21
CA GLY A 117 -2.01 -7.86 -1.94
C GLY A 117 -1.78 -7.90 -3.44
N SER A 118 -2.35 -8.89 -4.14
CA SER A 118 -2.45 -8.92 -5.59
C SER A 118 -3.89 -8.66 -6.05
N MET A 119 -4.04 -8.16 -7.26
CA MET A 119 -5.34 -7.98 -7.91
C MET A 119 -5.23 -8.10 -9.42
N ALA A 120 -6.35 -8.44 -10.06
CA ALA A 120 -6.47 -8.37 -11.51
C ALA A 120 -6.54 -6.90 -11.96
N TYR A 121 -5.98 -6.58 -13.13
CA TYR A 121 -6.04 -5.22 -13.69
C TYR A 121 -7.48 -4.74 -13.96
N ASP A 122 -8.36 -5.67 -14.31
CA ASP A 122 -9.79 -5.42 -14.56
C ASP A 122 -10.67 -5.60 -13.31
N ALA A 123 -10.05 -5.81 -12.15
CA ALA A 123 -10.72 -6.11 -10.89
C ALA A 123 -11.70 -7.30 -10.99
N GLU A 124 -11.33 -8.36 -11.73
CA GLU A 124 -12.05 -9.63 -11.76
C GLU A 124 -12.40 -10.12 -10.33
N GLU A 125 -13.68 -10.45 -10.12
CA GLU A 125 -14.19 -10.80 -8.79
C GLU A 125 -13.43 -11.98 -8.18
N GLY A 126 -12.87 -11.76 -6.98
CA GLY A 126 -12.18 -12.80 -6.22
C GLY A 126 -10.83 -13.26 -6.79
N ALA A 127 -10.31 -12.62 -7.84
CA ALA A 127 -9.04 -12.99 -8.44
C ALA A 127 -7.82 -12.64 -7.56
N GLY A 128 -7.94 -11.63 -6.72
CA GLY A 128 -6.89 -11.16 -5.83
C GLY A 128 -6.61 -12.07 -4.63
N SER A 129 -5.38 -11.96 -4.15
CA SER A 129 -4.84 -12.75 -3.03
C SER A 129 -4.05 -11.86 -2.07
N LEU A 130 -3.81 -12.36 -0.86
CA LEU A 130 -2.83 -11.77 0.05
C LEU A 130 -1.66 -12.75 0.20
N TYR A 131 -0.45 -12.24 0.03
CA TYR A 131 0.80 -12.97 0.22
C TYR A 131 1.55 -12.46 1.45
N ARG A 132 2.34 -13.33 2.07
CA ARG A 132 3.25 -13.01 3.17
C ARG A 132 4.64 -13.53 2.85
N LEU A 133 5.63 -12.66 2.90
CA LEU A 133 7.05 -12.99 2.94
C LEU A 133 7.48 -13.14 4.40
N ASP A 134 7.84 -14.36 4.77
CA ASP A 134 8.38 -14.70 6.07
C ASP A 134 9.86 -14.35 6.17
N ARG A 135 10.34 -14.27 7.43
CA ARG A 135 11.72 -13.83 7.73
C ARG A 135 12.79 -14.78 7.17
N ASP A 136 12.43 -16.02 6.86
CA ASP A 136 13.34 -16.99 6.26
C ASP A 136 13.38 -16.91 4.73
N GLY A 137 12.64 -15.98 4.14
CA GLY A 137 12.57 -15.77 2.69
C GLY A 137 11.39 -16.45 2.00
N THR A 138 10.61 -17.26 2.72
CA THR A 138 9.47 -17.97 2.13
C THR A 138 8.33 -17.02 1.81
N VAL A 139 7.78 -17.09 0.60
CA VAL A 139 6.55 -16.38 0.23
C VAL A 139 5.39 -17.36 0.22
N VAL A 140 4.38 -17.10 1.06
CA VAL A 140 3.17 -17.92 1.18
C VAL A 140 1.95 -17.12 0.78
N ARG A 141 0.97 -17.77 0.13
CA ARG A 141 -0.37 -17.19 -0.08
C ARG A 141 -1.20 -17.47 1.16
N VAL A 142 -1.64 -16.43 1.85
CA VAL A 142 -2.35 -16.53 3.13
C VAL A 142 -3.85 -16.31 3.02
N LEU A 143 -4.31 -15.58 2.00
CA LEU A 143 -5.72 -15.43 1.66
C LEU A 143 -5.90 -15.43 0.13
N GLU A 144 -7.07 -15.85 -0.32
CA GLU A 144 -7.53 -15.85 -1.71
C GLU A 144 -9.02 -15.45 -1.77
N GLY A 145 -9.56 -15.18 -2.96
CA GLY A 145 -10.99 -14.83 -3.12
C GLY A 145 -11.32 -13.37 -2.78
N ILE A 146 -10.30 -12.52 -2.72
CA ILE A 146 -10.44 -11.07 -2.49
C ILE A 146 -10.42 -10.38 -3.84
N THR A 147 -11.31 -9.42 -4.12
CA THR A 147 -11.31 -8.77 -5.43
C THR A 147 -10.21 -7.70 -5.53
N VAL A 148 -10.19 -6.75 -4.58
CA VAL A 148 -9.15 -5.70 -4.50
C VAL A 148 -8.66 -5.57 -3.06
N PRO A 149 -7.59 -6.29 -2.67
CA PRO A 149 -7.00 -6.17 -1.34
C PRO A 149 -6.36 -4.79 -1.17
N ASN A 150 -6.79 -4.09 -0.12
CA ASN A 150 -6.23 -2.80 0.31
C ASN A 150 -6.10 -2.74 1.83
N GLY A 151 -5.20 -1.89 2.30
CA GLY A 151 -4.38 -2.32 3.42
C GLY A 151 -3.44 -3.45 2.96
N PRO A 152 -2.68 -4.08 3.86
CA PRO A 152 -3.06 -4.24 5.24
C PRO A 152 -2.59 -3.10 6.13
N ALA A 153 -3.24 -2.95 7.28
CA ALA A 153 -2.69 -2.23 8.42
C ALA A 153 -2.74 -3.10 9.66
N PHE A 154 -1.73 -2.97 10.51
CA PHE A 154 -1.60 -3.76 11.73
C PHE A 154 -1.76 -2.88 12.95
N THR A 155 -2.31 -3.44 14.03
CA THR A 155 -2.16 -2.83 15.35
C THR A 155 -0.68 -2.77 15.75
N PRO A 156 -0.28 -1.83 16.63
CA PRO A 156 1.13 -1.69 17.02
C PRO A 156 1.76 -2.96 17.63
N ASP A 157 0.95 -3.78 18.30
CA ASP A 157 1.35 -5.07 18.86
C ASP A 157 1.32 -6.24 17.84
N GLY A 158 0.81 -5.97 16.63
CA GLY A 158 0.66 -6.93 15.54
C GLY A 158 -0.39 -8.01 15.77
N SER A 159 -1.24 -7.89 16.79
CA SER A 159 -2.24 -8.91 17.12
C SER A 159 -3.49 -8.88 16.23
N VAL A 160 -3.69 -7.77 15.50
CA VAL A 160 -4.81 -7.60 14.56
C VAL A 160 -4.30 -7.02 13.24
N MET A 161 -4.73 -7.63 12.14
CA MET A 161 -4.60 -7.09 10.78
C MET A 161 -5.95 -6.61 10.28
N TYR A 162 -6.01 -5.40 9.74
CA TYR A 162 -7.14 -4.89 8.97
C TYR A 162 -6.84 -5.04 7.48
N LEU A 163 -7.82 -5.53 6.72
CA LEU A 163 -7.73 -5.71 5.29
C LEU A 163 -9.09 -5.43 4.64
N ALA A 164 -9.08 -4.56 3.64
CA ALA A 164 -10.21 -4.23 2.81
C ALA A 164 -10.33 -5.18 1.62
N ASP A 165 -11.57 -5.52 1.26
CA ASP A 165 -11.93 -5.86 -0.11
C ASP A 165 -12.65 -4.65 -0.71
N SER A 166 -11.88 -3.83 -1.44
CA SER A 166 -12.31 -2.49 -1.87
C SER A 166 -13.53 -2.54 -2.78
N ALA A 167 -13.58 -3.53 -3.67
CA ALA A 167 -14.70 -3.73 -4.59
C ALA A 167 -15.99 -4.12 -3.87
N ARG A 168 -15.88 -4.75 -2.70
CA ARG A 168 -17.02 -5.12 -1.85
C ARG A 168 -17.38 -4.06 -0.82
N GLY A 169 -16.55 -3.02 -0.66
CA GLY A 169 -16.78 -1.97 0.34
C GLY A 169 -16.53 -2.40 1.79
N VAL A 170 -15.98 -3.60 2.03
CA VAL A 170 -15.88 -4.20 3.37
C VAL A 170 -14.45 -4.19 3.87
N VAL A 171 -14.25 -3.70 5.09
CA VAL A 171 -13.00 -3.90 5.86
C VAL A 171 -13.23 -5.00 6.88
N ARG A 172 -12.35 -6.00 6.87
CA ARG A 172 -12.31 -7.08 7.86
C ARG A 172 -11.13 -6.89 8.79
N ARG A 173 -11.29 -7.34 10.02
CA ARG A 173 -10.19 -7.52 10.98
C ARG A 173 -9.91 -9.01 11.18
N TYR A 174 -8.63 -9.36 11.23
CA TYR A 174 -8.14 -10.71 11.43
C TYR A 174 -7.30 -10.74 12.70
N PRO A 175 -7.59 -11.61 13.66
CA PRO A 175 -6.60 -11.96 14.69
C PRO A 175 -5.35 -12.52 14.01
N VAL A 176 -4.18 -12.11 14.47
CA VAL A 176 -2.89 -12.58 13.95
C VAL A 176 -2.10 -13.18 15.10
N ASP A 177 -1.62 -14.40 14.96
CA ASP A 177 -0.66 -14.95 15.91
C ASP A 177 0.70 -14.23 15.74
N PRO A 178 1.21 -13.53 16.76
CA PRO A 178 2.46 -12.77 16.62
C PRO A 178 3.69 -13.65 16.37
N VAL A 179 3.63 -14.94 16.73
CA VAL A 179 4.72 -15.90 16.56
C VAL A 179 4.64 -16.59 15.19
N THR A 180 3.50 -17.22 14.88
CA THR A 180 3.34 -18.03 13.66
C THR A 180 2.86 -17.23 12.46
N ALA A 181 2.30 -16.04 12.68
CA ALA A 181 1.65 -15.18 11.68
C ALA A 181 0.36 -15.77 11.11
N ASP A 182 -0.21 -16.79 11.75
CA ASP A 182 -1.46 -17.39 11.30
C ASP A 182 -2.63 -16.43 11.50
N LEU A 183 -3.54 -16.42 10.52
CA LEU A 183 -4.76 -15.62 10.58
C LEU A 183 -5.86 -16.42 11.28
N GLY A 184 -6.45 -15.83 12.31
CA GLY A 184 -7.67 -16.31 12.94
C GLY A 184 -8.91 -16.02 12.10
N THR A 185 -10.08 -16.43 12.60
CA THR A 185 -11.37 -16.19 11.94
C THR A 185 -11.61 -14.68 11.75
N PRO A 186 -11.85 -14.21 10.52
CA PRO A 186 -12.11 -12.79 10.28
C PRO A 186 -13.45 -12.35 10.87
N GLN A 187 -13.50 -11.08 11.22
CA GLN A 187 -14.73 -10.37 11.58
C GLN A 187 -14.89 -9.16 10.68
N GLU A 188 -16.11 -8.85 10.27
CA GLU A 188 -16.41 -7.55 9.69
C GLU A 188 -16.05 -6.47 10.70
N PHE A 189 -15.30 -5.46 10.26
CA PHE A 189 -14.96 -4.29 11.06
C PHE A 189 -15.88 -3.13 10.69
N VAL A 190 -15.85 -2.71 9.43
CA VAL A 190 -16.73 -1.66 8.90
C VAL A 190 -17.08 -1.92 7.43
N THR A 191 -18.24 -1.42 7.01
CA THR A 191 -18.65 -1.36 5.61
C THR A 191 -18.75 0.11 5.18
N ILE A 192 -18.05 0.46 4.09
CA ILE A 192 -18.07 1.78 3.48
C ILE A 192 -19.09 1.74 2.32
N GLY A 193 -20.29 2.27 2.57
CA GLY A 193 -21.38 2.23 1.59
C GLY A 193 -21.30 3.26 0.45
N GLU A 194 -20.46 4.29 0.60
CA GLU A 194 -20.18 5.28 -0.46
C GLU A 194 -18.69 5.28 -0.73
N GLY A 195 -18.31 5.00 -1.99
CA GLY A 195 -16.91 4.79 -2.39
C GLY A 195 -16.36 3.43 -1.96
N SER A 196 -15.04 3.31 -1.94
CA SER A 196 -14.35 2.06 -1.59
C SER A 196 -13.29 2.30 -0.50
N PRO A 197 -13.15 1.42 0.50
CA PRO A 197 -12.04 1.47 1.42
C PRO A 197 -10.74 1.17 0.67
N ASP A 198 -9.73 2.00 0.87
CA ASP A 198 -8.43 1.90 0.21
C ASP A 198 -7.31 1.75 1.26
N GLY A 199 -6.15 2.38 1.07
CA GLY A 199 -5.07 2.44 2.04
C GLY A 199 -5.52 2.91 3.44
N MET A 200 -4.86 2.32 4.45
CA MET A 200 -5.22 2.47 5.86
C MET A 200 -4.00 2.54 6.78
N VAL A 201 -4.18 3.14 7.95
CA VAL A 201 -3.18 3.21 9.02
C VAL A 201 -3.84 3.15 10.40
N VAL A 202 -3.21 2.46 11.35
CA VAL A 202 -3.66 2.38 12.75
C VAL A 202 -2.87 3.39 13.59
N ASP A 203 -3.57 4.17 14.41
CA ASP A 203 -2.95 5.10 15.36
C ASP A 203 -2.58 4.42 16.70
N VAL A 204 -1.88 5.13 17.59
CA VAL A 204 -1.40 4.54 18.87
C VAL A 204 -2.52 4.18 19.84
N GLU A 205 -3.76 4.63 19.62
CA GLU A 205 -4.94 4.23 20.40
C GLU A 205 -5.67 3.02 19.78
N GLY A 206 -5.19 2.51 18.65
CA GLY A 206 -5.79 1.38 17.94
C GLY A 206 -6.93 1.78 17.00
N ALA A 207 -7.20 3.07 16.80
CA ALA A 207 -8.19 3.51 15.83
C ALA A 207 -7.64 3.45 14.41
N VAL A 208 -8.50 3.11 13.45
CA VAL A 208 -8.13 2.87 12.06
C VAL A 208 -8.55 4.06 11.21
N TRP A 209 -7.58 4.70 10.55
CA TRP A 209 -7.80 5.69 9.52
C TRP A 209 -7.88 4.97 8.16
N ILE A 210 -8.95 5.23 7.41
CA ILE A 210 -9.25 4.58 6.13
C ILE A 210 -9.48 5.66 5.08
N ALA A 211 -8.74 5.58 3.97
CA ALA A 211 -9.03 6.37 2.79
C ALA A 211 -10.28 5.80 2.12
N ALA A 212 -11.26 6.65 1.81
CA ALA A 212 -12.48 6.26 1.11
C ALA A 212 -12.42 6.78 -0.34
N TRP A 213 -11.86 5.94 -1.21
CA TRP A 213 -11.72 6.18 -2.64
C TRP A 213 -13.03 6.65 -3.27
N GLY A 214 -12.96 7.66 -4.13
CA GLY A 214 -14.10 8.24 -4.84
C GLY A 214 -14.96 9.22 -4.02
N THR A 215 -14.76 9.31 -2.70
CA THR A 215 -15.58 10.20 -1.84
C THR A 215 -14.91 11.51 -1.44
N GLY A 216 -13.61 11.64 -1.68
CA GLY A 216 -12.80 12.73 -1.12
C GLY A 216 -12.80 12.76 0.41
N THR A 217 -12.88 11.60 1.06
CA THR A 217 -12.85 11.51 2.52
C THR A 217 -11.83 10.52 3.06
N VAL A 218 -11.27 10.85 4.22
CA VAL A 218 -10.55 9.92 5.09
C VAL A 218 -11.34 9.80 6.39
N ARG A 219 -11.57 8.57 6.84
CA ARG A 219 -12.45 8.26 7.98
C ARG A 219 -11.67 7.55 9.08
N ARG A 220 -11.72 8.06 10.31
CA ARG A 220 -11.17 7.41 11.50
C ARG A 220 -12.28 6.62 12.20
N HIS A 221 -12.06 5.34 12.41
CA HIS A 221 -12.96 4.45 13.14
C HIS A 221 -12.27 3.95 14.41
N LEU A 222 -13.00 3.94 15.52
CA LEU A 222 -12.53 3.37 16.79
C LEU A 222 -12.37 1.85 16.70
N PRO A 223 -11.69 1.19 17.64
CA PRO A 223 -11.46 -0.27 17.60
C PRO A 223 -12.74 -1.13 17.54
N ASP A 224 -13.89 -0.57 17.92
CA ASP A 224 -15.21 -1.22 17.83
C ASP A 224 -15.93 -1.00 16.49
N GLY A 225 -15.34 -0.23 15.56
CA GLY A 225 -15.89 0.12 14.27
C GLY A 225 -16.68 1.44 14.25
N THR A 226 -16.84 2.12 15.39
CA THR A 226 -17.55 3.40 15.47
C THR A 226 -16.81 4.47 14.69
N LEU A 227 -17.50 5.17 13.77
CA LEU A 227 -16.95 6.34 13.09
C LEU A 227 -16.73 7.49 14.09
N ASP A 228 -15.47 7.85 14.33
CA ASP A 228 -15.08 8.96 15.22
C ASP A 228 -14.94 10.27 14.44
N ARG A 229 -14.31 10.22 13.25
CA ARG A 229 -13.95 11.43 12.50
C ARG A 229 -13.97 11.23 11.01
N THR A 230 -14.31 12.29 10.28
CA THR A 230 -14.15 12.38 8.83
C THR A 230 -13.36 13.63 8.47
N LEU A 231 -12.27 13.45 7.71
CA LEU A 231 -11.55 14.51 7.02
C LEU A 231 -12.03 14.58 5.58
N ARG A 232 -12.28 15.79 5.08
CA ARG A 232 -12.71 16.03 3.69
C ARG A 232 -11.56 16.68 2.93
N LEU A 233 -11.31 16.16 1.74
CA LEU A 233 -10.28 16.62 0.82
C LEU A 233 -10.94 17.21 -0.44
N PRO A 234 -10.29 18.18 -1.10
CA PRO A 234 -10.74 18.65 -2.42
C PRO A 234 -10.48 17.62 -3.53
N ALA A 235 -9.54 16.67 -3.31
CA ALA A 235 -9.31 15.53 -4.19
C ALA A 235 -10.35 14.43 -3.95
N ARG A 236 -10.83 13.78 -5.01
CA ARG A 236 -11.90 12.78 -4.95
C ARG A 236 -11.41 11.38 -4.56
N GLN A 237 -10.18 11.04 -4.88
CA GLN A 237 -9.66 9.67 -4.73
C GLN A 237 -8.48 9.62 -3.74
N PRO A 238 -8.71 9.79 -2.43
CA PRO A 238 -7.70 9.44 -1.44
C PRO A 238 -7.44 7.94 -1.50
N ALA A 239 -6.16 7.56 -1.39
CA ALA A 239 -5.71 6.20 -1.64
C ALA A 239 -4.81 5.73 -0.48
N GLY A 240 -3.56 6.20 -0.38
CA GLY A 240 -2.63 5.81 0.68
C GLY A 240 -2.64 6.71 1.91
N LEU A 241 -2.38 6.14 3.08
CA LEU A 241 -2.29 6.85 4.37
C LEU A 241 -1.04 6.46 5.17
N CYS A 242 -0.42 7.45 5.84
CA CYS A 242 0.52 7.18 6.93
C CYS A 242 0.48 8.28 7.99
N LEU A 243 0.89 7.94 9.22
CA LEU A 243 0.99 8.88 10.33
C LEU A 243 2.47 9.09 10.67
N ALA A 244 2.94 10.33 10.49
CA ALA A 244 4.25 10.76 10.97
C ALA A 244 4.09 11.61 12.22
N HIS A 245 4.27 10.99 13.39
CA HIS A 245 3.85 11.56 14.67
C HIS A 245 2.36 11.97 14.60
N ASP A 246 2.03 13.22 14.91
CA ASP A 246 0.69 13.80 14.91
C ASP A 246 0.25 14.34 13.54
N VAL A 247 0.94 13.98 12.45
CA VAL A 247 0.61 14.40 11.08
C VAL A 247 0.18 13.20 10.25
N LEU A 248 -1.07 13.22 9.79
CA LEU A 248 -1.58 12.28 8.80
C LEU A 248 -1.19 12.76 7.41
N HIS A 249 -0.40 11.97 6.69
CA HIS A 249 -0.10 12.15 5.28
C HIS A 249 -1.03 11.30 4.42
N ILE A 250 -1.47 11.86 3.30
CA ILE A 250 -2.50 11.28 2.45
C ILE A 250 -2.01 11.38 1.01
N THR A 251 -1.97 10.27 0.28
CA THR A 251 -1.84 10.29 -1.18
C THR A 251 -3.20 10.22 -1.83
N THR A 252 -3.28 10.75 -3.04
CA THR A 252 -4.50 10.69 -3.86
C THR A 252 -4.12 10.33 -5.28
N ALA A 253 -5.13 10.02 -6.09
CA ALA A 253 -4.95 9.53 -7.45
C ALA A 253 -5.80 10.28 -8.48
N ARG A 254 -5.38 10.20 -9.75
CA ARG A 254 -6.13 10.70 -10.92
C ARG A 254 -6.71 9.59 -11.78
N VAL A 255 -6.15 8.39 -11.70
CA VAL A 255 -6.56 7.26 -12.54
C VAL A 255 -8.07 7.01 -12.43
N GLY A 256 -8.71 6.72 -13.56
CA GLY A 256 -10.15 6.47 -13.64
C GLY A 256 -11.04 7.72 -13.68
N LEU A 257 -10.52 8.93 -13.42
CA LEU A 257 -11.30 10.16 -13.50
C LEU A 257 -11.36 10.68 -14.93
N ALA A 258 -12.57 10.81 -15.50
CA ALA A 258 -12.77 11.38 -16.83
C ALA A 258 -12.31 12.85 -16.94
N ALA A 259 -12.48 13.62 -15.85
CA ALA A 259 -12.08 15.02 -15.76
C ALA A 259 -11.48 15.29 -14.37
N PRO A 260 -10.18 15.01 -14.14
CA PRO A 260 -9.54 15.25 -12.86
C PRO A 260 -9.50 16.75 -12.54
N GLY A 261 -9.84 17.09 -11.30
CA GLY A 261 -9.75 18.45 -10.77
C GLY A 261 -8.30 18.88 -10.51
N PRO A 262 -8.09 20.15 -10.10
CA PRO A 262 -6.76 20.68 -9.84
C PRO A 262 -6.03 19.96 -8.71
N ASP A 263 -6.76 19.31 -7.80
CA ASP A 263 -6.22 18.70 -6.58
C ASP A 263 -6.20 17.16 -6.62
N ASP A 264 -6.90 16.54 -7.58
CA ASP A 264 -6.83 15.09 -7.79
C ASP A 264 -5.37 14.69 -8.08
N GLY A 265 -4.86 13.63 -7.44
CA GLY A 265 -3.46 13.18 -7.54
C GLY A 265 -2.47 13.91 -6.63
N ALA A 266 -2.88 14.95 -5.90
CA ALA A 266 -1.99 15.67 -5.00
C ALA A 266 -1.75 14.92 -3.67
N PRO A 267 -0.58 15.06 -3.05
CA PRO A 267 -0.37 14.69 -1.65
C PRO A 267 -0.92 15.77 -0.70
N PHE A 268 -1.46 15.33 0.43
CA PHE A 268 -2.00 16.18 1.49
C PHE A 268 -1.39 15.83 2.84
N SER A 269 -1.50 16.74 3.80
CA SER A 269 -1.14 16.47 5.19
C SER A 269 -2.07 17.21 6.14
N ALA A 270 -2.40 16.58 7.27
CA ALA A 270 -3.30 17.11 8.27
C ALA A 270 -2.75 16.82 9.67
N ARG A 271 -2.72 17.82 10.56
CA ARG A 271 -2.50 17.54 11.99
C ARG A 271 -3.70 16.82 12.57
N VAL A 272 -3.45 15.77 13.33
CA VAL A 272 -4.46 14.92 13.97
C VAL A 272 -4.10 14.75 15.46
N PRO A 273 -5.09 14.53 16.35
CA PRO A 273 -4.84 14.53 17.78
C PRO A 273 -4.07 13.30 18.29
N VAL A 274 -4.15 12.19 17.56
CA VAL A 274 -3.57 10.91 17.98
C VAL A 274 -2.47 10.53 16.99
N PRO A 275 -1.22 10.33 17.45
CA PRO A 275 -0.11 10.05 16.56
C PRO A 275 -0.12 8.60 16.08
N GLY A 276 0.68 8.32 15.06
CA GLY A 276 1.03 6.95 14.67
C GLY A 276 2.48 6.59 15.01
N THR A 277 2.88 5.41 14.59
CA THR A 277 4.24 4.90 14.69
C THR A 277 4.93 4.85 13.33
N PRO A 278 6.26 4.88 13.26
CA PRO A 278 6.98 4.60 12.03
C PRO A 278 6.56 3.26 11.43
N THR A 279 6.61 3.16 10.09
CA THR A 279 6.40 1.89 9.40
C THR A 279 7.44 0.87 9.89
N PRO A 280 7.03 -0.37 10.19
CA PRO A 280 7.99 -1.44 10.44
C PRO A 280 8.88 -1.67 9.22
N ALA A 281 10.10 -2.13 9.48
CA ALA A 281 11.00 -2.62 8.45
C ALA A 281 10.82 -4.12 8.25
N ALA A 282 10.86 -4.58 7.01
CA ALA A 282 10.94 -6.00 6.71
C ALA A 282 12.29 -6.57 7.21
N ARG A 283 12.28 -7.82 7.67
CA ARG A 283 13.45 -8.54 8.19
C ARG A 283 13.53 -9.89 7.50
N ILE A 284 14.45 -10.04 6.56
CA ILE A 284 14.68 -11.31 5.87
C ILE A 284 16.15 -11.72 5.95
N ASP A 285 16.39 -13.03 6.03
CA ASP A 285 17.73 -13.61 5.93
C ASP A 285 18.12 -13.78 4.45
N LEU A 286 18.73 -12.72 3.87
CA LEU A 286 19.18 -12.74 2.47
C LEU A 286 20.21 -13.84 2.19
N ALA A 287 21.03 -14.23 3.16
CA ALA A 287 22.03 -15.28 2.98
C ALA A 287 21.35 -16.65 2.80
N ARG A 288 20.29 -16.90 3.57
CA ARG A 288 19.46 -18.10 3.42
C ARG A 288 18.72 -18.13 2.09
N VAL A 289 18.13 -17.00 1.66
CA VAL A 289 17.47 -16.88 0.35
C VAL A 289 18.42 -17.26 -0.79
N ALA A 290 19.66 -16.75 -0.76
CA ALA A 290 20.66 -17.07 -1.76
C ALA A 290 21.07 -18.55 -1.76
N ALA A 291 21.07 -19.20 -0.60
CA ALA A 291 21.48 -20.60 -0.44
C ALA A 291 20.42 -21.63 -0.88
N THR A 292 19.12 -21.31 -0.78
CA THR A 292 18.02 -22.24 -1.13
C THR A 292 17.73 -22.35 -2.62
N GLY A 293 18.59 -21.81 -3.50
CA GLY A 293 18.44 -21.93 -4.95
C GLY A 293 17.37 -21.03 -5.57
N GLY A 294 16.75 -20.14 -4.76
CA GLY A 294 15.99 -18.98 -5.24
C GLY A 294 16.91 -17.85 -5.71
N GLY A 295 18.01 -18.20 -6.40
CA GLY A 295 18.90 -17.20 -7.00
C GLY A 295 18.12 -16.37 -8.02
N PRO A 296 18.45 -15.07 -8.17
CA PRO A 296 17.70 -14.18 -9.04
C PRO A 296 17.61 -14.79 -10.42
N ALA A 297 16.38 -14.92 -10.94
CA ALA A 297 16.21 -15.13 -12.36
C ALA A 297 17.05 -14.07 -13.07
N ARG A 298 17.98 -14.49 -13.93
CA ARG A 298 18.83 -13.58 -14.74
C ARG A 298 17.95 -12.45 -15.27
N PRO A 299 18.47 -11.21 -15.39
CA PRO A 299 17.70 -10.10 -15.92
C PRO A 299 17.25 -10.47 -17.34
N THR A 300 16.01 -10.91 -17.46
CA THR A 300 15.34 -11.02 -18.73
C THR A 300 14.92 -9.60 -19.05
N THR A 301 15.54 -9.01 -20.06
CA THR A 301 15.01 -7.85 -20.77
C THR A 301 13.64 -8.24 -21.34
N VAL A 302 12.59 -8.08 -20.53
CA VAL A 302 11.22 -8.21 -20.99
C VAL A 302 10.86 -6.90 -21.66
N ALA A 303 10.61 -6.95 -22.96
CA ALA A 303 10.03 -5.84 -23.69
C ALA A 303 8.70 -5.48 -23.04
N ALA A 304 8.48 -4.18 -22.79
CA ALA A 304 7.26 -3.69 -22.18
C ALA A 304 6.02 -4.20 -22.94
N PRO A 305 5.04 -4.81 -22.26
CA PRO A 305 3.77 -5.12 -22.90
C PRO A 305 3.08 -3.80 -23.31
N ALA A 306 2.45 -3.80 -24.48
CA ALA A 306 1.65 -2.67 -24.93
C ALA A 306 0.54 -2.39 -23.91
N ARG A 307 0.44 -1.13 -23.45
CA ARG A 307 -0.62 -0.66 -22.55
C ARG A 307 -1.99 -1.08 -23.11
N PRO A 308 -2.81 -1.87 -22.40
CA PRO A 308 -4.21 -1.99 -22.75
C PRO A 308 -4.87 -0.64 -22.54
N THR A 309 -5.60 -0.18 -23.55
CA THR A 309 -6.48 0.98 -23.47
C THR A 309 -7.55 0.72 -22.42
N ALA A 310 -7.70 1.65 -21.47
CA ALA A 310 -8.79 1.64 -20.49
C ALA A 310 -10.14 1.50 -21.21
N VAL A 311 -10.87 0.43 -20.90
CA VAL A 311 -12.26 0.25 -21.30
C VAL A 311 -13.12 1.10 -20.35
N GLY A 312 -14.03 1.86 -20.94
CA GLY A 312 -14.72 2.99 -20.33
C GLY A 312 -15.78 2.67 -19.29
N ASP A 313 -16.13 3.76 -18.59
CA ASP A 313 -17.34 4.08 -17.85
C ASP A 313 -18.37 2.95 -17.65
N GLN A 314 -18.57 2.58 -16.39
CA GLN A 314 -19.91 2.27 -15.89
C GLN A 314 -20.17 3.06 -14.60
N ALA A 315 -21.36 3.66 -14.59
CA ALA A 315 -21.89 4.64 -13.65
C ALA A 315 -22.12 4.12 -12.24
#